data_AF-A0A925A749-F1
#
_entry.id   AF-A0A925A749-F1
#
_cell.length_a   1.000
_cell.length_b   1.000
_cell.length_c   1.000
_cell.angle_alpha   90.00
_cell.angle_beta   90.00
_cell.angle_gamma   90.00
#
_symmetry.space_group_name_H-M   'P 1'
#
loop_
_entity.id
_entity.type
_entity.pdbx_description
1 polymer ?
#
loop_
_entity_poly.entity_id
_entity_poly.type
_entity_poly.pdbx_seq_one_letter_code
_entity_poly.pdbx_strand_id
1 'polypeptide(L)'
;MANIILIGMPGSGKSTIGHLLALQTNRTYLDVDRAIESNQGLTIPLIFERFGEAHFRNVEQMVLKTVCQEQNAVIATGGGVVLFPQNVAIIKQSGTVVFLDRPLSHLLADIDITNRPLLKDGASHLNVLYEQRYSLYQAACDFTVQSIGTPLAVTEHIINLLGGQKTMKKTLQIEGMSCSHCVKSIEQALLALEGVTKVNVSLDDKEAVVECFENVTNEQLKNAVQELEFAVTDVNSY
;
A
#
# COMPACT_ATOMS: atom_id res chain seq x y z
N MET A 1 3.29 17.10 13.91
CA MET A 1 2.57 16.76 12.68
C MET A 1 1.49 15.73 13.00
N ALA A 2 0.37 15.70 12.29
CA ALA A 2 -0.68 14.69 12.47
C ALA A 2 -0.17 13.29 12.12
N ASN A 3 -0.74 12.22 12.68
CA ASN A 3 -0.27 10.84 12.44
C ASN A 3 -0.53 10.38 11.01
N ILE A 4 0.18 9.32 10.60
CA ILE A 4 -0.10 8.56 9.38
C ILE A 4 -0.58 7.18 9.81
N ILE A 5 -1.81 6.80 9.45
CA ILE A 5 -2.42 5.55 9.88
C ILE A 5 -2.47 4.59 8.69
N LEU A 6 -1.84 3.42 8.81
CA LEU A 6 -1.84 2.39 7.78
C LEU A 6 -2.92 1.34 8.06
N ILE A 7 -3.88 1.23 7.14
CA ILE A 7 -4.92 0.20 7.12
C ILE A 7 -4.75 -0.71 5.89
N GLY A 8 -5.32 -1.91 5.96
CA GLY A 8 -5.32 -2.86 4.85
C GLY A 8 -5.23 -4.31 5.30
N MET A 9 -5.43 -5.23 4.35
CA MET A 9 -5.46 -6.67 4.63
C MET A 9 -4.18 -7.19 5.30
N PRO A 10 -4.23 -8.26 6.12
CA PRO A 10 -3.01 -8.96 6.53
C PRO A 10 -2.16 -9.31 5.30
N GLY A 11 -0.84 -9.12 5.35
CA GLY A 11 0.05 -9.31 4.19
C GLY A 11 0.17 -8.12 3.22
N SER A 12 -0.59 -7.02 3.42
CA SER A 12 -0.46 -5.78 2.63
C SER A 12 0.82 -4.97 2.90
N GLY A 13 1.78 -5.47 3.69
CA GLY A 13 3.05 -4.78 3.91
C GLY A 13 3.03 -3.64 4.95
N LYS A 14 1.93 -3.42 5.69
CA LYS A 14 1.82 -2.37 6.74
C LYS A 14 3.03 -2.27 7.66
N SER A 15 3.57 -3.40 8.15
CA SER A 15 4.71 -3.36 9.06
C SER A 15 6.00 -2.93 8.35
N THR A 16 6.29 -3.51 7.18
CA THR A 16 7.48 -3.16 6.40
C THR A 16 7.44 -1.72 5.89
N ILE A 17 6.34 -1.33 5.22
CA ILE A 17 6.14 0.03 4.70
C ILE A 17 6.04 1.03 5.83
N GLY A 18 5.37 0.69 6.94
CA GLY A 18 5.26 1.57 8.10
C GLY A 18 6.60 1.87 8.76
N HIS A 19 7.48 0.88 8.89
CA HIS A 19 8.84 1.10 9.38
C HIS A 19 9.65 2.02 8.45
N LEU A 20 9.62 1.79 7.14
CA LEU A 20 10.33 2.63 6.16
C LEU A 20 9.79 4.06 6.17
N LEU A 21 8.46 4.21 6.16
CA LEU A 21 7.78 5.50 6.17
C LEU A 21 8.15 6.30 7.41
N ALA A 22 8.17 5.65 8.58
CA ALA A 22 8.56 6.29 9.83
C ALA A 22 10.00 6.81 9.79
N LEU A 23 10.94 6.03 9.25
CA LEU A 23 12.33 6.43 9.09
C LEU A 23 12.48 7.62 8.14
N GLN A 24 11.89 7.55 6.94
CA GLN A 24 12.02 8.59 5.92
C GLN A 24 11.30 9.89 6.29
N THR A 25 10.25 9.82 7.11
CA THR A 25 9.51 11.01 7.57
C THR A 25 9.91 11.48 8.97
N ASN A 26 10.92 10.86 9.59
CA ASN A 26 11.38 11.15 10.96
C ASN A 26 10.24 11.11 12.00
N ARG A 27 9.53 9.98 12.03
CA ARG A 27 8.37 9.71 12.88
C ARG A 27 8.56 8.47 13.72
N THR A 28 7.80 8.37 14.81
CA THR A 28 7.75 7.13 15.61
C THR A 28 6.94 6.08 14.87
N TYR A 29 7.45 4.85 14.76
CA TYR A 29 6.66 3.73 14.26
C TYR A 29 5.96 3.01 15.41
N LEU A 30 4.66 2.78 15.27
CA LEU A 30 3.82 2.06 16.23
C LEU A 30 3.02 0.98 15.51
N ASP A 31 2.98 -0.22 16.08
CA ASP A 31 2.17 -1.35 15.59
C ASP A 31 1.13 -1.70 16.66
N VAL A 32 -0.15 -1.57 16.31
CA VAL A 32 -1.26 -1.78 17.24
C VAL A 32 -1.33 -3.24 17.70
N ASP A 33 -1.03 -4.20 16.82
CA ASP A 33 -1.04 -5.63 17.18
C ASP A 33 0.05 -5.91 18.22
N ARG A 34 1.26 -5.35 18.04
CA ARG A 34 2.33 -5.44 19.05
C ARG A 34 1.98 -4.74 20.36
N ALA A 35 1.29 -3.59 20.29
CA ALA A 35 0.85 -2.88 21.48
C ALA A 35 -0.21 -3.68 22.27
N ILE A 36 -1.10 -4.40 21.57
CA ILE A 36 -2.06 -5.35 22.19
C ILE A 36 -1.30 -6.47 22.91
N GLU A 37 -0.35 -7.11 22.23
CA GLU A 37 0.42 -8.22 22.81
C GLU A 37 1.23 -7.76 24.04
N SER A 38 1.86 -6.58 23.96
CA SER A 38 2.58 -5.99 25.08
C SER A 38 1.66 -5.62 26.24
N ASN A 39 0.44 -5.13 25.96
CA ASN A 39 -0.54 -4.77 26.98
C ASN A 39 -1.08 -6.00 27.73
N GLN A 40 -1.29 -7.11 27.01
CA GLN A 40 -1.86 -8.34 27.56
C GLN A 40 -0.80 -9.33 28.07
N GLY A 41 0.47 -9.16 27.69
CA GLY A 41 1.54 -10.11 27.98
C GLY A 41 1.37 -11.47 27.28
N LEU A 42 0.58 -11.51 26.20
CA LEU A 42 0.19 -12.72 25.47
C LEU A 42 0.18 -12.42 23.97
N THR A 43 0.45 -13.43 23.15
CA THR A 43 0.29 -13.30 21.69
C THR A 43 -1.19 -13.23 21.31
N ILE A 44 -1.52 -12.58 20.19
CA ILE A 44 -2.91 -12.48 19.71
C ILE A 44 -3.60 -13.85 19.63
N PRO A 45 -3.00 -14.92 19.05
CA PRO A 45 -3.61 -16.24 19.03
C PRO A 45 -3.97 -16.76 20.43
N LEU A 46 -3.10 -16.56 21.44
CA LEU A 46 -3.37 -16.97 22.81
C LEU A 46 -4.47 -16.14 23.48
N ILE A 47 -4.60 -14.86 23.13
CA ILE A 47 -5.70 -14.01 23.60
C ILE A 47 -7.03 -14.56 23.08
N PHE A 48 -7.11 -14.88 21.79
CA PHE A 48 -8.31 -15.48 21.20
C PHE A 48 -8.63 -16.86 21.81
N GLU A 49 -7.63 -17.73 21.98
CA GLU A 49 -7.81 -19.06 22.57
C GLU A 49 -8.35 -18.99 24.00
N ARG A 50 -7.81 -18.08 24.84
CA ARG A 50 -8.13 -18.02 26.27
C ARG A 50 -9.37 -17.20 26.59
N PHE A 51 -9.62 -16.12 25.85
CA PHE A 51 -10.62 -15.12 26.20
C PHE A 51 -11.65 -14.86 25.11
N GLY A 52 -11.45 -15.41 23.91
CA GLY A 52 -12.34 -15.26 22.77
C GLY A 52 -12.26 -13.88 22.09
N GLU A 53 -12.98 -13.76 20.98
CA GLU A 53 -12.95 -12.56 20.14
C GLU A 53 -13.50 -11.32 20.84
N ALA A 54 -14.58 -11.45 21.62
CA ALA A 54 -15.20 -10.30 22.29
C ALA A 54 -14.22 -9.58 23.23
N HIS A 55 -13.40 -10.33 23.97
CA HIS A 55 -12.34 -9.77 24.81
C HIS A 55 -11.26 -9.09 23.96
N PHE A 56 -10.79 -9.77 22.91
CA PHE A 56 -9.81 -9.20 21.99
C PHE A 56 -10.29 -7.86 21.40
N ARG A 57 -11.55 -7.74 20.98
CA ARG A 57 -12.09 -6.49 20.42
C ARG A 57 -12.14 -5.35 21.42
N ASN A 58 -12.48 -5.64 22.68
CA ASN A 58 -12.43 -4.63 23.74
C ASN A 58 -11.00 -4.13 23.99
N VAL A 59 -10.02 -5.05 23.99
CA VAL A 59 -8.61 -4.70 24.14
C VAL A 59 -8.09 -3.93 22.92
N GLU A 60 -8.41 -4.37 21.71
CA GLU A 60 -8.06 -3.71 20.45
C GLU A 60 -8.53 -2.26 20.45
N GLN A 61 -9.79 -2.01 20.82
CA GLN A 61 -10.32 -0.66 20.89
C GLN A 61 -9.62 0.21 21.96
N MET A 62 -9.38 -0.34 23.16
CA MET A 62 -8.69 0.38 24.24
C MET A 62 -7.25 0.75 23.84
N VAL A 63 -6.51 -0.19 23.28
CA VAL A 63 -5.13 0.01 22.84
C VAL A 63 -5.10 0.99 21.68
N LEU A 64 -6.00 0.86 20.71
CA LEU A 64 -6.11 1.78 19.58
C LEU A 64 -6.32 3.22 20.05
N LYS A 65 -7.22 3.45 21.02
CA LYS A 65 -7.43 4.79 21.62
C LYS A 65 -6.14 5.37 22.21
N THR A 66 -5.34 4.53 22.87
CA THR A 66 -4.09 4.95 23.52
C THR A 66 -3.02 5.27 22.46
N VAL A 67 -2.81 4.35 21.51
CA VAL A 67 -1.81 4.50 20.44
C VAL A 67 -2.14 5.71 19.55
N CYS A 68 -3.42 5.97 19.27
CA CYS A 68 -3.87 7.12 18.48
C CYS A 68 -3.78 8.47 19.20
N GLN A 69 -3.44 8.53 20.50
CA GLN A 69 -3.13 9.79 21.20
C GLN A 69 -1.71 10.29 20.94
N GLU A 70 -0.83 9.42 20.45
CA GLU A 70 0.51 9.81 20.04
C GLU A 70 0.45 10.87 18.94
N GLN A 71 1.53 11.62 18.78
CA GLN A 71 1.67 12.60 17.72
C GLN A 71 2.93 12.30 16.92
N ASN A 72 2.95 12.74 15.66
CA ASN A 72 4.09 12.53 14.78
C ASN A 72 4.48 11.05 14.63
N ALA A 73 3.48 10.16 14.57
CA ALA A 73 3.68 8.72 14.43
C ALA A 73 3.20 8.17 13.08
N VAL A 74 3.77 7.05 12.66
CA VAL A 74 3.23 6.12 11.65
C VAL A 74 2.67 4.92 12.40
N ILE A 75 1.37 4.69 12.27
CA ILE A 75 0.63 3.70 13.07
C ILE A 75 0.12 2.59 12.15
N ALA A 76 0.67 1.39 12.26
CA ALA A 76 0.14 0.20 11.60
C ALA A 76 -0.97 -0.44 12.44
N THR A 77 -2.13 -0.62 11.83
CA THR A 77 -3.29 -1.24 12.49
C THR A 77 -3.45 -2.73 12.14
N GLY A 78 -4.15 -3.47 13.00
CA GLY A 78 -4.62 -4.82 12.67
C GLY A 78 -5.65 -4.80 11.54
N GLY A 79 -5.69 -5.86 10.71
CA GLY A 79 -6.58 -5.92 9.55
C GLY A 79 -8.08 -5.94 9.89
N GLY A 80 -8.46 -6.07 11.16
CA GLY A 80 -9.85 -6.02 11.61
C GLY A 80 -10.34 -4.63 12.00
N VAL A 81 -9.45 -3.63 12.04
CA VAL A 81 -9.75 -2.30 12.64
C VAL A 81 -10.99 -1.63 12.02
N VAL A 82 -11.23 -1.82 10.72
CA VAL A 82 -12.32 -1.19 9.97
C VAL A 82 -13.69 -1.82 10.19
N LEU A 83 -13.76 -2.98 10.85
CA LEU A 83 -15.03 -3.67 11.12
C LEU A 83 -15.90 -2.92 12.13
N PHE A 84 -15.30 -2.05 12.94
CA PHE A 84 -15.98 -1.31 14.00
C PHE A 84 -15.95 0.19 13.69
N PRO A 85 -17.12 0.83 13.48
CA PRO A 85 -17.18 2.26 13.17
C PRO A 85 -16.50 3.16 14.21
N GLN A 86 -16.48 2.73 15.47
CA GLN A 86 -15.83 3.44 16.57
C GLN A 86 -14.30 3.49 16.37
N ASN A 87 -13.70 2.41 15.89
CA ASN A 87 -12.27 2.35 15.57
C ASN A 87 -11.95 3.22 14.36
N VAL A 88 -12.82 3.21 13.34
CA VAL A 88 -12.70 4.10 12.17
C VAL A 88 -12.74 5.57 12.59
N ALA A 89 -13.63 5.94 13.52
CA ALA A 89 -13.70 7.30 14.05
C ALA A 89 -12.40 7.69 14.79
N ILE A 90 -11.84 6.79 15.60
CA ILE A 90 -10.58 7.03 16.31
C ILE A 90 -9.43 7.29 15.34
N ILE A 91 -9.25 6.44 14.32
CA ILE A 91 -8.13 6.59 13.38
C ILE A 91 -8.28 7.84 12.51
N LYS A 92 -9.50 8.17 12.05
CA LYS A 92 -9.76 9.39 11.26
C LYS A 92 -9.53 10.68 12.05
N GLN A 93 -9.76 10.66 13.37
CA GLN A 93 -9.48 11.80 14.23
C GLN A 93 -7.99 11.94 14.56
N SER A 94 -7.23 10.86 14.48
CA SER A 94 -5.81 10.81 14.87
C SER A 94 -4.86 11.27 13.77
N GLY A 95 -5.23 11.10 12.50
CA GLY A 95 -4.36 11.50 11.38
C GLY A 95 -4.87 11.04 10.02
N THR A 96 -3.98 11.11 9.04
CA THR A 96 -4.28 10.72 7.65
C THR A 96 -4.30 9.20 7.53
N VAL A 97 -5.40 8.65 7.04
CA VAL A 97 -5.60 7.21 6.89
C VAL A 97 -5.23 6.78 5.47
N VAL A 98 -4.19 5.95 5.37
CA VAL A 98 -3.68 5.39 4.11
C VAL A 98 -4.05 3.92 4.03
N PHE A 99 -4.84 3.55 3.02
CA PHE A 99 -5.14 2.17 2.69
C PHE A 99 -4.07 1.60 1.76
N LEU A 100 -3.34 0.60 2.26
CA LEU A 100 -2.44 -0.22 1.46
C LEU A 100 -3.25 -1.29 0.73
N ASP A 101 -3.63 -0.97 -0.49
CA ASP A 101 -4.40 -1.85 -1.36
C ASP A 101 -3.45 -2.83 -2.05
N ARG A 102 -3.45 -4.07 -1.56
CA ARG A 102 -2.69 -5.16 -2.19
C ARG A 102 -3.68 -6.13 -2.82
N PRO A 103 -3.60 -6.39 -4.14
CA PRO A 103 -4.51 -7.30 -4.81
C PRO A 103 -4.52 -8.67 -4.15
N LEU A 104 -5.70 -9.29 -4.08
CA LEU A 104 -5.91 -10.60 -3.49
C LEU A 104 -4.99 -11.68 -4.09
N SER A 105 -4.72 -11.63 -5.40
CA SER A 105 -3.79 -12.54 -6.06
C SER A 105 -2.36 -12.45 -5.50
N HIS A 106 -1.88 -11.25 -5.18
CA HIS A 106 -0.56 -11.04 -4.58
C HIS A 106 -0.53 -11.43 -3.10
N LEU A 107 -1.64 -11.22 -2.37
CA LEU A 107 -1.75 -11.68 -0.98
C LEU A 107 -1.70 -13.22 -0.89
N LEU A 108 -2.36 -13.91 -1.82
CA LEU A 108 -2.36 -15.37 -1.89
C LEU A 108 -1.00 -15.95 -2.29
N ALA A 109 -0.22 -15.24 -3.13
CA ALA A 109 1.10 -15.68 -3.56
C ALA A 109 2.15 -15.66 -2.43
N ASP A 110 2.00 -14.77 -1.45
CA ASP A 110 2.90 -14.66 -0.29
C ASP A 110 2.58 -15.68 0.82
N ILE A 111 1.44 -16.35 0.73
CA ILE A 111 1.09 -17.44 1.65
C ILE A 111 1.85 -18.68 1.19
N ASP A 112 2.89 -19.06 1.93
CA ASP A 112 3.62 -20.30 1.66
C ASP A 112 2.71 -21.52 1.87
N ILE A 113 2.14 -22.00 0.77
CA ILE A 113 1.23 -23.16 0.71
C ILE A 113 1.99 -24.45 1.08
N THR A 114 3.33 -24.48 0.95
CA THR A 114 4.12 -25.70 1.12
C THR A 114 4.35 -26.12 2.57
N ASN A 115 4.29 -25.18 3.52
CA ASN A 115 4.54 -25.45 4.95
C ASN A 115 3.28 -25.59 5.83
N ARG A 116 2.06 -25.55 5.26
CA ARG A 116 0.81 -25.71 6.03
C ARG A 116 -0.25 -26.54 5.28
N PRO A 117 -0.30 -27.87 5.49
CA PRO A 117 -1.26 -28.78 4.83
C PRO A 117 -2.75 -28.53 5.13
N LEU A 118 -3.08 -27.61 6.04
CA LEU A 118 -4.45 -27.22 6.42
C LEU A 118 -5.05 -26.11 5.51
N LEU A 119 -4.31 -25.65 4.51
CA LEU A 119 -4.67 -24.48 3.67
C LEU A 119 -5.68 -24.73 2.54
N LYS A 120 -6.41 -25.86 2.52
CA LYS A 120 -7.65 -25.90 1.71
C LYS A 120 -8.69 -24.88 2.20
N ASP A 121 -8.60 -24.45 3.47
CA ASP A 121 -9.50 -23.47 4.09
C ASP A 121 -8.93 -22.04 4.18
N GLY A 122 -7.64 -21.81 3.89
CA GLY A 122 -7.00 -20.50 4.08
C GLY A 122 -7.19 -19.51 2.92
N ALA A 123 -7.14 -20.01 1.68
CA ALA A 123 -7.40 -19.18 0.50
C ALA A 123 -8.86 -18.74 0.44
N SER A 124 -9.80 -19.64 0.76
CA SER A 124 -11.22 -19.34 0.86
C SER A 124 -11.50 -18.35 2.00
N HIS A 125 -10.86 -18.51 3.16
CA HIS A 125 -11.00 -17.57 4.27
C HIS A 125 -10.46 -16.17 3.93
N LEU A 126 -9.30 -16.07 3.28
CA LEU A 126 -8.75 -14.77 2.88
C LEU A 126 -9.67 -14.07 1.87
N ASN A 127 -10.25 -14.79 0.91
CA ASN A 127 -11.22 -14.24 -0.02
C ASN A 127 -12.43 -13.66 0.72
N VAL A 128 -13.02 -14.42 1.67
CA VAL A 128 -14.13 -13.95 2.49
C VAL A 128 -13.76 -12.68 3.27
N LEU A 129 -12.59 -12.66 3.90
CA LEU A 129 -12.12 -11.48 4.63
C LEU A 129 -11.92 -10.28 3.70
N TYR A 130 -11.38 -10.51 2.49
CA TYR A 130 -11.15 -9.47 1.50
C TYR A 130 -12.48 -8.85 1.07
N GLU A 131 -13.44 -9.67 0.65
CA GLU A 131 -14.77 -9.22 0.22
C GLU A 131 -15.51 -8.44 1.31
N GLN A 132 -15.41 -8.91 2.56
CA GLN A 132 -16.05 -8.23 3.71
C GLN A 132 -15.43 -6.89 4.06
N ARG A 133 -14.12 -6.72 3.85
CA ARG A 133 -13.36 -5.57 4.39
C ARG A 133 -12.99 -4.54 3.34
N TYR A 134 -12.94 -4.90 2.06
CA TYR A 134 -12.42 -4.02 1.00
C TYR A 134 -13.17 -2.68 0.92
N SER A 135 -14.50 -2.72 0.85
CA SER A 135 -15.33 -1.52 0.83
C SER A 135 -15.21 -0.70 2.12
N LEU A 136 -14.97 -1.35 3.26
CA LEU A 136 -14.74 -0.68 4.54
C LEU A 136 -13.39 0.04 4.57
N TYR A 137 -12.32 -0.54 4.00
CA TYR A 137 -11.05 0.15 3.85
C TYR A 137 -11.20 1.38 2.94
N GLN A 138 -11.89 1.24 1.81
CA GLN A 138 -12.13 2.35 0.88
C GLN A 138 -12.93 3.48 1.53
N ALA A 139 -13.95 3.16 2.34
CA ALA A 139 -14.73 4.17 3.06
C ALA A 139 -13.96 4.83 4.22
N ALA A 140 -12.98 4.12 4.79
CA ALA A 140 -12.21 4.57 5.94
C ALA A 140 -10.97 5.40 5.58
N CYS A 141 -10.39 5.24 4.39
CA CYS A 141 -9.15 5.91 4.01
C CYS A 141 -9.36 7.33 3.45
N ASP A 142 -8.32 8.16 3.61
CA ASP A 142 -8.16 9.41 2.88
C ASP A 142 -7.42 9.18 1.55
N PHE A 143 -6.47 8.23 1.54
CA PHE A 143 -5.72 7.83 0.36
C PHE A 143 -5.69 6.31 0.20
N THR A 144 -5.83 5.84 -1.04
CA THR A 144 -5.56 4.46 -1.42
C THR A 144 -4.25 4.40 -2.18
N VAL A 145 -3.35 3.50 -1.77
CA VAL A 145 -2.05 3.28 -2.40
C VAL A 145 -1.91 1.80 -2.75
N GLN A 146 -1.60 1.52 -4.01
CA GLN A 146 -1.32 0.15 -4.45
C GLN A 146 -0.03 -0.34 -3.78
N SER A 147 -0.13 -1.39 -2.97
CA SER A 147 1.00 -2.03 -2.32
C SER A 147 1.55 -3.15 -3.21
N ILE A 148 2.03 -2.76 -4.39
CA ILE A 148 2.64 -3.63 -5.40
C ILE A 148 4.06 -3.12 -5.67
N GLY A 149 5.02 -4.01 -5.93
CA GLY A 149 6.42 -3.66 -6.14
C GLY A 149 7.24 -3.67 -4.86
N THR A 150 8.31 -2.88 -4.82
CA THR A 150 9.21 -2.83 -3.66
C THR A 150 8.61 -1.99 -2.53
N PRO A 151 8.82 -2.36 -1.25
CA PRO A 151 8.35 -1.55 -0.12
C PRO A 151 8.83 -0.10 -0.14
N LEU A 152 10.03 0.14 -0.69
CA LEU A 152 10.61 1.48 -0.80
C LEU A 152 9.81 2.36 -1.78
N ALA A 153 9.51 1.86 -2.99
CA ALA A 153 8.73 2.60 -3.98
C ALA A 153 7.32 2.93 -3.47
N VAL A 154 6.67 2.00 -2.76
CA VAL A 154 5.37 2.24 -2.14
C VAL A 154 5.49 3.31 -1.04
N THR A 155 6.58 3.32 -0.28
CA THR A 155 6.82 4.33 0.77
C THR A 155 7.00 5.73 0.17
N GLU A 156 7.80 5.87 -0.88
CA GLU A 156 8.00 7.13 -1.60
C GLU A 156 6.70 7.66 -2.19
N HIS A 157 5.88 6.78 -2.78
CA HIS A 157 4.53 7.12 -3.24
C HIS A 157 3.69 7.75 -2.12
N ILE A 158 3.65 7.11 -0.94
CA ILE A 158 2.91 7.64 0.21
C ILE A 158 3.44 9.03 0.62
N ILE A 159 4.75 9.21 0.69
CA ILE A 159 5.38 10.49 1.06
C ILE A 159 4.95 11.60 0.10
N ASN A 160 4.98 11.32 -1.21
CA ASN A 160 4.63 12.29 -2.23
C ASN A 160 3.14 12.68 -2.16
N LEU A 161 2.23 11.72 -1.94
CA LEU A 161 0.81 11.99 -1.70
C LEU A 161 0.59 12.86 -0.45
N LEU A 162 1.26 12.55 0.65
CA LEU A 162 1.18 13.32 1.89
C LEU A 162 1.78 14.73 1.76
N GLY A 163 2.77 14.90 0.89
CA GLY A 163 3.36 16.19 0.52
C GLY A 163 2.46 17.06 -0.36
N GLY A 164 1.28 16.57 -0.76
CA GLY A 164 0.35 17.29 -1.62
C GLY A 164 0.80 17.33 -3.09
N GLN A 165 1.74 16.48 -3.50
CA GLN A 165 2.09 16.35 -4.90
C GLN A 165 0.91 15.73 -5.64
N LYS A 166 0.35 16.48 -6.59
CA LYS A 166 -0.69 15.96 -7.46
C LYS A 166 -0.08 14.91 -8.39
N THR A 167 -0.84 13.85 -8.62
CA THR A 167 -0.58 12.93 -9.71
C THR A 167 -1.18 13.47 -11.00
N MET A 168 -0.51 13.20 -12.11
CA MET A 168 -0.95 13.58 -13.44
C MET A 168 -0.69 12.43 -14.41
N LYS A 169 -1.38 12.45 -15.55
CA LYS A 169 -1.25 11.43 -16.57
C LYS A 169 -0.44 11.98 -17.74
N LYS A 170 0.58 11.25 -18.16
CA LYS A 170 1.42 11.59 -19.30
C LYS A 170 1.38 10.46 -20.32
N THR A 171 1.31 10.82 -21.60
CA THR A 171 1.33 9.85 -22.70
C THR A 171 2.59 10.10 -23.53
N LEU A 172 3.45 9.09 -23.61
CA LEU A 172 4.65 9.08 -24.44
C LEU A 172 4.35 8.36 -25.75
N GLN A 173 4.65 8.97 -26.88
CA GLN A 173 4.62 8.31 -28.19
C GLN A 173 5.97 7.65 -28.45
N ILE A 174 5.98 6.33 -28.69
CA ILE A 174 7.20 5.51 -28.72
C ILE A 174 7.29 4.73 -30.03
N GLU A 175 8.38 4.93 -30.77
CA GLU A 175 8.71 4.18 -31.99
C GLU A 175 9.82 3.15 -31.72
N GLY A 176 9.84 2.08 -32.53
CA GLY A 176 10.81 0.99 -32.45
C GLY A 176 10.35 -0.24 -31.64
N MET A 177 9.17 -0.18 -31.01
CA MET A 177 8.56 -1.36 -30.40
C MET A 177 8.10 -2.36 -31.48
N SER A 178 8.47 -3.63 -31.32
CA SER A 178 8.13 -4.68 -32.29
C SER A 178 7.57 -5.96 -31.66
N CYS A 179 7.60 -6.08 -30.34
CA CYS A 179 7.12 -7.27 -29.64
C CYS A 179 6.73 -6.99 -28.19
N SER A 180 6.09 -7.97 -27.56
CA SER A 180 5.70 -7.94 -26.14
C SER A 180 6.89 -7.86 -25.16
N HIS A 181 8.11 -8.17 -25.59
CA HIS A 181 9.30 -7.97 -24.75
C HIS A 181 9.69 -6.50 -24.68
N CYS A 182 9.57 -5.74 -25.78
CA CYS A 182 9.80 -4.29 -25.78
C CYS A 182 8.85 -3.60 -24.79
N VAL A 183 7.56 -3.98 -24.83
CA VAL A 183 6.52 -3.49 -23.92
C VAL A 183 6.94 -3.67 -22.47
N LYS A 184 7.34 -4.89 -22.07
CA LYS A 184 7.76 -5.18 -20.70
C LYS A 184 9.02 -4.42 -20.29
N SER A 185 10.01 -4.31 -21.15
CA SER A 185 11.26 -3.58 -20.84
C SER A 185 10.99 -2.10 -20.58
N ILE A 186 10.16 -1.47 -21.43
CA ILE A 186 9.76 -0.06 -21.28
C ILE A 186 8.94 0.12 -20.00
N GLU A 187 7.97 -0.76 -19.76
CA GLU A 187 7.14 -0.73 -18.56
C GLU A 187 7.99 -0.81 -17.29
N GLN A 188 8.98 -1.73 -17.25
CA GLN A 188 9.90 -1.87 -16.12
C GLN A 188 10.79 -0.65 -15.93
N ALA A 189 11.35 -0.08 -17.00
CA ALA A 189 12.21 1.09 -16.92
C ALA A 189 11.45 2.33 -16.41
N LEU A 190 10.23 2.56 -16.92
CA LEU A 190 9.38 3.67 -16.48
C LEU A 190 8.91 3.49 -15.03
N LEU A 191 8.50 2.28 -14.62
CA LEU A 191 8.12 1.98 -13.24
C LEU A 191 9.28 2.10 -12.24
N ALA A 192 10.52 2.05 -12.70
CA ALA A 192 11.71 2.21 -11.85
C ALA A 192 12.02 3.68 -11.54
N LEU A 193 11.42 4.63 -12.24
CA LEU A 193 11.63 6.06 -11.99
C LEU A 193 10.94 6.51 -10.71
N GLU A 194 11.68 7.26 -9.88
CA GLU A 194 11.13 7.87 -8.67
C GLU A 194 9.97 8.82 -9.03
N GLY A 195 8.82 8.57 -8.42
CA GLY A 195 7.60 9.34 -8.61
C GLY A 195 6.68 8.88 -9.74
N VAL A 196 7.04 7.82 -10.47
CA VAL A 196 6.10 7.11 -11.36
C VAL A 196 5.27 6.13 -10.55
N THR A 197 3.94 6.21 -10.67
CA THR A 197 3.00 5.43 -9.84
C THR A 197 2.34 4.29 -10.61
N LYS A 198 2.17 4.44 -11.92
CA LYS A 198 1.60 3.40 -12.79
C LYS A 198 2.04 3.62 -14.24
N VAL A 199 2.23 2.53 -14.96
CA VAL A 199 2.58 2.54 -16.38
C VAL A 199 1.68 1.55 -17.11
N ASN A 200 1.24 1.90 -18.32
CA ASN A 200 0.60 1.00 -19.26
C ASN A 200 1.18 1.25 -20.64
N VAL A 201 1.77 0.24 -21.27
CA VAL A 201 2.42 0.35 -22.58
C VAL A 201 1.60 -0.42 -23.60
N SER A 202 1.20 0.24 -24.69
CA SER A 202 0.43 -0.34 -25.80
C SER A 202 1.31 -0.45 -27.05
N LEU A 203 1.47 -1.67 -27.55
CA LEU A 203 2.17 -1.92 -28.81
C LEU A 203 1.32 -1.45 -30.00
N ASP A 204 0.01 -1.66 -29.94
CA ASP A 204 -0.94 -1.34 -31.01
C ASP A 204 -1.08 0.17 -31.17
N ASP A 205 -1.15 0.90 -30.05
CA ASP A 205 -1.28 2.36 -30.04
C ASP A 205 0.08 3.08 -30.09
N LYS A 206 1.19 2.33 -30.04
CA LYS A 206 2.58 2.85 -30.01
C LYS A 206 2.83 3.90 -28.91
N GLU A 207 2.23 3.70 -27.74
CA GLU A 207 2.33 4.67 -26.65
C GLU A 207 2.56 4.02 -25.28
N ALA A 208 3.15 4.80 -24.38
CA ALA A 208 3.17 4.51 -22.96
C ALA A 208 2.40 5.57 -22.20
N VAL A 209 1.39 5.13 -21.46
CA VAL A 209 0.60 5.92 -20.54
C VAL A 209 1.19 5.79 -19.15
N VAL A 210 1.63 6.91 -18.58
CA VAL A 210 2.30 6.99 -17.28
C VAL A 210 1.49 7.86 -16.33
N GLU A 211 1.10 7.31 -15.18
CA GLU A 211 0.63 8.09 -14.04
C GLU A 211 1.84 8.37 -13.15
N CYS A 212 2.09 9.64 -12.82
CA CYS A 212 3.26 10.08 -12.05
C CYS A 212 2.96 11.37 -11.30
N PHE A 213 3.80 11.74 -10.33
CA PHE A 213 3.70 13.03 -9.65
C PHE A 213 4.14 14.18 -10.57
N GLU A 214 3.58 15.37 -10.36
CA GLU A 214 3.88 16.58 -11.17
C GLU A 214 5.37 16.94 -11.24
N ASN A 215 6.18 16.50 -10.28
CA ASN A 215 7.63 16.72 -10.26
C ASN A 215 8.41 15.81 -11.24
N VAL A 216 7.81 14.72 -11.73
CA VAL A 216 8.45 13.85 -12.72
C VAL A 216 8.45 14.58 -14.06
N THR A 217 9.63 14.92 -14.56
CA THR A 217 9.77 15.71 -15.78
C THR A 217 9.59 14.86 -17.03
N ASN A 218 9.17 15.49 -18.14
CA ASN A 218 9.07 14.79 -19.43
C ASN A 218 10.45 14.28 -19.90
N GLU A 219 11.54 14.93 -19.48
CA GLU A 219 12.91 14.55 -19.80
C GLU A 219 13.32 13.26 -19.09
N GLN A 220 12.98 13.10 -17.80
CA GLN A 220 13.23 11.86 -17.06
C GLN A 220 12.54 10.67 -17.74
N LEU A 221 11.26 10.83 -18.13
CA LEU A 221 10.49 9.79 -18.81
C LEU A 221 11.08 9.46 -20.18
N LYS A 222 11.48 10.47 -20.96
CA LYS A 222 12.14 10.27 -22.26
C LYS A 222 13.45 9.51 -22.13
N ASN A 223 14.32 9.93 -21.20
CA ASN A 223 15.63 9.32 -21.01
C ASN A 223 15.52 7.84 -20.66
N ALA A 224 14.60 7.47 -19.75
CA ALA A 224 14.40 6.07 -19.38
C ALA A 224 14.00 5.16 -20.55
N VAL A 225 13.26 5.69 -21.54
CA VAL A 225 12.88 4.94 -22.74
C VAL A 225 14.00 4.93 -23.78
N GLN A 226 14.71 6.06 -23.95
CA GLN A 226 15.80 6.20 -24.91
C GLN A 226 17.06 5.41 -24.54
N GLU A 227 17.32 5.20 -23.24
CA GLU A 227 18.39 4.31 -22.75
C GLU A 227 18.20 2.86 -23.19
N LEU A 228 16.96 2.46 -23.52
CA LEU A 228 16.63 1.15 -24.08
C LEU A 228 16.64 1.14 -25.62
N GLU A 229 17.16 2.20 -26.25
CA GLU A 229 17.24 2.39 -27.71
C GLU A 229 15.89 2.57 -28.43
N PHE A 230 14.82 2.94 -27.70
CA PHE A 230 13.54 3.31 -28.31
C PHE A 230 13.44 4.82 -28.52
N ALA A 231 12.75 5.25 -29.57
CA ALA A 231 12.59 6.66 -29.90
C ALA A 231 11.29 7.21 -29.29
N VAL A 232 11.38 8.26 -28.46
CA VAL A 232 10.20 8.99 -27.96
C VAL A 232 9.96 10.23 -28.82
N THR A 233 8.86 10.25 -29.57
CA THR A 233 8.55 11.33 -30.52
C THR A 233 7.79 12.48 -29.87
N ASP A 234 6.96 12.20 -28.86
CA ASP A 234 6.15 13.21 -28.18
C ASP A 234 5.83 12.80 -26.72
N VAL A 235 5.54 13.79 -25.87
CA VAL A 235 5.08 13.59 -24.49
C VAL A 235 3.98 14.58 -24.15
N ASN A 236 2.74 14.09 -24.11
CA ASN A 236 1.56 14.88 -23.79
C ASN A 236 1.18 14.72 -22.31
N SER A 237 0.61 15.76 -21.70
CA SER A 237 0.21 15.80 -20.29
C SER A 237 -1.28 16.14 -20.19
N TYR A 238 -2.02 15.41 -19.37
CA TYR A 238 -3.46 15.55 -19.17
C TYR A 238 -3.84 15.54 -17.69
#